data_AF-A0A8K0A5M8-F1
#
_entry.id   AF-A0A8K0A5M8-F1
#
_cell.length_a   1.000
_cell.length_b   1.000
_cell.length_c   1.000
_cell.angle_alpha   90.00
_cell.angle_beta   90.00
_cell.angle_gamma   90.00
#
_symmetry.space_group_name_H-M   'P 1'
#
loop_
_entity.id
_entity.type
_entity.pdbx_description
1 polymer ?
#
loop_
_entity_poly.entity_id
_entity_poly.type
_entity_poly.pdbx_seq_one_letter_code
_entity_poly.pdbx_strand_id
1 'polypeptide(L)'
;MANDTEKPKLSKNLMQMKFMQRKQQSDDREKLEEEQQRVIDEEHWVLDIPELKKLESRYEVIDSYVPCEDLKYGRFSFQGFNPAIEKIAKSFEVAKEEEASEAKEKEETVSDDEMARRYEAIVGTIQKKFGKKRHRNSTGDEPQVKKKKKKFLKPKED
;
A
#
# COMPACT_ATOMS: atom_id res chain seq x y z
N MET A 1 16.71 -9.68 50.55
CA MET A 1 15.90 -9.41 49.34
C MET A 1 16.85 -9.55 48.17
N ALA A 2 16.81 -10.70 47.49
CA ALA A 2 17.69 -11.00 46.36
C ALA A 2 17.00 -10.51 45.08
N ASN A 3 17.71 -9.69 44.29
CA ASN A 3 17.23 -9.16 43.02
C ASN A 3 17.31 -10.27 41.95
N ASP A 4 16.28 -11.10 41.86
CA ASP A 4 16.12 -12.11 40.80
C ASP A 4 15.45 -11.50 39.55
N THR A 5 16.08 -10.48 38.96
CA THR A 5 15.55 -9.80 37.76
C THR A 5 16.51 -9.80 36.57
N GLU A 6 17.53 -10.65 36.56
CA GLU A 6 18.37 -10.88 35.38
C GLU A 6 18.31 -12.33 34.92
N LYS A 7 17.90 -12.54 33.67
CA LYS A 7 17.95 -13.86 33.02
C LYS A 7 19.40 -14.35 33.02
N PRO A 8 19.66 -15.65 33.29
CA PRO A 8 21.03 -16.18 33.30
C PRO A 8 21.68 -16.00 31.92
N LYS A 9 22.83 -15.30 31.89
CA LYS A 9 23.61 -15.04 30.67
C LYS A 9 24.80 -16.00 30.59
N LEU A 10 25.17 -16.41 29.38
CA LEU A 10 26.36 -17.23 29.12
C LEU A 10 27.65 -16.40 29.28
N SER A 11 28.77 -17.08 29.51
CA SER A 11 30.07 -16.42 29.64
C SER A 11 30.55 -15.84 28.30
N LYS A 12 31.30 -14.72 28.36
CA LYS A 12 31.82 -14.02 27.18
C LYS A 12 32.69 -14.92 26.28
N ASN A 13 33.54 -15.76 26.87
CA ASN A 13 34.37 -16.71 26.12
C ASN A 13 33.54 -17.75 25.35
N LEU A 14 32.46 -18.26 25.94
CA LEU A 14 31.59 -19.22 25.26
C LEU A 14 30.83 -18.56 24.10
N MET A 15 30.43 -17.31 24.26
CA MET A 15 29.72 -16.54 23.24
C MET A 15 30.60 -16.14 22.04
N GLN A 16 31.91 -16.04 22.24
CA GLN A 16 32.88 -15.78 21.17
C GLN A 16 33.18 -17.00 20.31
N MET A 17 32.72 -18.20 20.67
CA MET A 17 32.94 -19.41 19.87
C MET A 17 32.17 -19.36 18.55
N LYS A 18 32.77 -19.87 17.46
CA LYS A 18 32.21 -19.79 16.08
C LYS A 18 30.76 -20.26 15.95
N PHE A 19 30.34 -21.25 16.75
CA PHE A 19 28.97 -21.76 16.70
C PHE A 19 27.94 -20.83 17.36
N MET A 20 28.38 -19.94 18.27
CA MET A 20 27.54 -18.95 18.94
C MET A 20 27.52 -17.59 18.20
N GLN A 21 28.49 -17.37 17.30
CA GLN A 21 28.69 -16.09 16.60
C GLN A 21 27.53 -15.71 15.67
N ARG A 22 26.83 -16.65 15.02
CA ARG A 22 25.75 -16.29 14.07
C ARG A 22 24.63 -15.50 14.75
N LYS A 23 24.21 -15.93 15.95
CA LYS A 23 23.18 -15.24 16.71
C LYS A 23 23.69 -13.90 17.23
N GLN A 24 24.89 -13.90 17.80
CA GLN A 24 25.52 -12.68 18.29
C GLN A 24 25.69 -11.62 17.19
N GLN A 25 26.13 -12.01 16.00
CA GLN A 25 26.26 -11.11 14.84
C GLN A 25 24.92 -10.58 14.35
N SER A 26 23.85 -11.39 14.42
CA SER A 26 22.51 -10.93 14.09
C SER A 26 22.03 -9.89 15.09
N ASP A 27 22.16 -10.18 16.39
CA ASP A 27 21.75 -9.30 17.48
C ASP A 27 22.57 -7.98 17.50
N ASP A 28 23.87 -8.06 17.18
CA ASP A 28 24.75 -6.88 17.11
C ASP A 28 24.48 -6.04 15.87
N ARG A 29 24.12 -6.66 14.74
CA ARG A 29 23.70 -5.93 13.53
C ARG A 29 22.40 -5.19 13.77
N GLU A 30 21.42 -5.83 14.39
CA GLU A 30 20.13 -5.20 14.73
C GLU A 30 20.33 -3.99 15.65
N LYS A 31 21.14 -4.13 16.71
CA LYS A 31 21.47 -2.99 17.59
C LYS A 31 22.18 -1.86 16.85
N LEU A 32 23.10 -2.20 15.93
CA LEU A 32 23.81 -1.20 15.16
C LEU A 32 22.87 -0.46 14.20
N GLU A 33 21.92 -1.17 13.58
CA GLU A 33 20.87 -0.59 12.74
C GLU A 33 19.94 0.32 13.58
N GLU A 34 19.54 -0.12 14.79
CA GLU A 34 18.75 0.70 15.73
C GLU A 34 19.51 1.96 16.18
N GLU A 35 20.80 1.83 16.52
CA GLU A 35 21.64 2.97 16.90
C GLU A 35 21.80 3.95 15.73
N GLN A 36 22.04 3.45 14.52
CA GLN A 36 22.10 4.30 13.31
C GLN A 36 20.77 5.02 13.08
N GLN A 37 19.65 4.31 13.19
CA GLN A 37 18.32 4.92 13.03
C GLN A 37 18.07 5.97 14.11
N ARG A 38 18.46 5.71 15.36
CA ARG A 38 18.35 6.68 16.44
C ARG A 38 19.20 7.93 16.20
N VAL A 39 20.44 7.77 15.74
CA VAL A 39 21.30 8.90 15.38
C VAL A 39 20.68 9.70 14.25
N ILE A 40 20.15 9.03 13.23
CA ILE A 40 19.39 9.65 12.15
C ILE A 40 18.22 10.44 12.74
N ASP A 41 17.37 9.83 13.56
CA ASP A 41 16.18 10.49 14.11
C ASP A 41 16.53 11.66 15.05
N GLU A 42 17.64 11.57 15.80
CA GLU A 42 18.12 12.62 16.70
C GLU A 42 18.78 13.80 15.94
N GLU A 43 19.43 13.55 14.80
CA GLU A 43 20.12 14.57 13.99
C GLU A 43 19.26 15.15 12.85
N HIS A 44 18.29 14.40 12.31
CA HIS A 44 17.49 14.83 11.16
C HIS A 44 16.34 15.73 11.61
N TRP A 45 16.63 17.03 11.69
CA TRP A 45 15.60 18.04 11.80
C TRP A 45 14.98 18.32 10.41
N VAL A 46 13.66 18.18 10.30
CA VAL A 46 12.91 18.54 9.09
C VAL A 46 12.36 19.95 9.24
N LEU A 47 12.71 20.84 8.30
CA LEU A 47 12.12 22.16 8.21
C LEU A 47 11.03 22.17 7.12
N ASP A 48 9.77 22.20 7.56
CA ASP A 48 8.64 22.33 6.65
C ASP A 48 8.59 23.75 6.06
N ILE A 49 9.16 23.92 4.87
CA ILE A 49 9.05 25.15 4.07
C ILE A 49 7.94 24.92 3.03
N PRO A 50 6.74 25.51 3.20
CA PRO A 50 5.61 25.30 2.29
C PRO A 50 5.86 25.80 0.86
N GLU A 51 6.83 26.69 0.67
CA GLU A 51 7.23 27.23 -0.63
C GLU A 51 8.02 26.21 -1.45
N LEU A 52 8.90 25.42 -0.82
CA LEU A 52 9.67 24.37 -1.50
C LEU A 52 8.79 23.19 -1.92
N LYS A 53 7.77 22.84 -1.11
CA LYS A 53 6.78 21.82 -1.50
C LYS A 53 5.97 22.21 -2.74
N LYS A 54 5.79 23.51 -3.00
CA LYS A 54 5.10 24.01 -4.21
C LYS A 54 6.02 24.11 -5.42
N LEU A 55 7.34 24.14 -5.18
CA LEU A 55 8.40 24.20 -6.20
C LEU A 55 8.92 22.81 -6.58
N GLU A 56 8.16 21.75 -6.28
CA GLU A 56 8.48 20.41 -6.71
C GLU A 56 8.71 20.39 -8.23
N SER A 57 9.81 19.78 -8.64
CA SER A 57 10.20 19.79 -10.05
C SER A 57 9.15 19.03 -10.84
N ARG A 58 8.58 19.67 -11.87
CA ARG A 58 7.64 19.02 -12.79
C ARG A 58 8.28 17.88 -13.59
N TYR A 59 9.61 17.91 -13.74
CA TYR A 59 10.37 16.98 -14.55
C TYR A 59 11.54 16.41 -13.76
N GLU A 60 11.76 15.12 -13.90
CA GLU A 60 12.91 14.42 -13.37
C GLU A 60 13.84 14.08 -14.53
N VAL A 61 15.11 14.47 -14.41
CA VAL A 61 16.14 14.10 -15.38
C VAL A 61 16.86 12.88 -14.83
N ILE A 62 16.65 11.74 -15.47
CA ILE A 62 17.27 10.47 -15.09
C ILE A 62 18.33 10.15 -16.14
N ASP A 63 19.58 9.99 -15.71
CA ASP A 63 20.72 9.60 -16.56
C ASP A 63 20.71 8.09 -16.84
N SER A 64 19.55 7.52 -17.14
CA SER A 64 19.43 6.10 -17.48
C SER A 64 18.31 5.88 -18.49
N TYR A 65 18.55 4.99 -19.44
CA TYR A 65 17.56 4.59 -20.44
C TYR A 65 16.60 3.49 -19.92
N VAL A 66 16.86 2.95 -18.72
CA VAL A 66 16.09 1.85 -18.12
C VAL A 66 14.59 2.16 -17.97
N PRO A 67 14.16 3.37 -17.56
CA PRO A 67 12.74 3.70 -17.48
C PRO A 67 12.08 3.84 -18.86
N CYS A 68 12.86 4.16 -19.90
CA CYS A 68 12.33 4.40 -21.24
C CYS A 68 12.33 3.15 -22.11
N GLU A 69 13.25 2.21 -21.86
CA GLU A 69 13.37 0.96 -22.59
C GLU A 69 12.90 -0.21 -21.73
N ASP A 70 12.02 -1.05 -22.27
CA ASP A 70 11.57 -2.31 -21.64
C ASP A 70 12.67 -3.39 -21.67
N LEU A 71 13.79 -3.09 -21.02
CA LEU A 71 14.97 -3.94 -21.00
C LEU A 71 14.68 -5.27 -20.31
N LYS A 72 15.21 -6.34 -20.91
CA LYS A 72 15.20 -7.68 -20.34
C LYS A 72 16.49 -7.96 -19.57
N TYR A 73 16.48 -9.01 -18.77
CA TYR A 73 17.64 -9.44 -17.99
C TYR A 73 18.85 -9.75 -18.89
N GLY A 74 19.94 -8.97 -18.81
CA GLY A 74 21.01 -9.02 -19.81
C GLY A 74 21.77 -10.35 -19.99
N ARG A 75 21.71 -11.29 -19.04
CA ARG A 75 22.36 -12.61 -19.17
C ARG A 75 21.36 -13.65 -19.65
N PHE A 76 21.61 -14.19 -20.84
CA PHE A 76 20.79 -15.24 -21.41
C PHE A 76 21.60 -16.50 -21.70
N SER A 77 20.93 -17.64 -21.56
CA SER A 77 21.39 -18.92 -22.10
C SER A 77 20.21 -19.56 -22.82
N PHE A 78 20.51 -20.38 -23.82
CA PHE A 78 19.50 -21.05 -24.63
C PHE A 78 19.69 -22.55 -24.57
N GLN A 79 18.61 -23.29 -24.83
CA GLN A 79 18.62 -24.75 -25.00
C GLN A 79 19.25 -25.51 -23.82
N GLY A 80 19.15 -24.99 -22.60
CA GLY A 80 19.65 -25.66 -21.40
C GLY A 80 21.18 -25.63 -21.25
N PHE A 81 21.89 -24.77 -21.99
CA PHE A 81 23.36 -24.62 -21.86
C PHE A 81 23.77 -24.17 -20.46
N ASN A 82 22.91 -23.41 -19.79
CA ASN A 82 23.03 -23.09 -18.38
C ASN A 82 21.64 -22.94 -17.71
N PRO A 83 21.08 -24.03 -17.15
CA PRO A 83 19.74 -24.00 -16.56
C PRO A 83 19.60 -23.00 -15.39
N ALA A 84 20.69 -22.70 -14.69
CA ALA A 84 20.67 -21.72 -13.59
C ALA A 84 20.41 -20.31 -14.12
N ILE A 85 21.04 -19.92 -15.23
CA ILE A 85 20.81 -18.61 -15.86
C ILE A 85 19.41 -18.53 -16.45
N GLU A 86 18.91 -19.59 -17.10
CA GLU A 86 17.53 -19.60 -17.61
C GLU A 86 16.50 -19.45 -16.49
N LYS A 87 16.74 -20.05 -15.33
CA LYS A 87 15.86 -19.90 -14.16
C LYS A 87 15.85 -18.47 -13.62
N ILE A 88 17.03 -17.84 -13.56
CA ILE A 88 17.16 -16.44 -13.14
C ILE A 88 16.42 -15.52 -14.12
N ALA A 89 16.65 -15.68 -15.42
CA ALA A 89 15.97 -14.88 -16.44
C ALA A 89 14.44 -14.98 -16.31
N LYS A 90 13.92 -16.21 -16.14
CA LYS A 90 12.48 -16.44 -15.91
C LYS A 90 11.96 -15.78 -14.63
N SER A 91 12.71 -15.82 -13.53
CA SER A 91 12.26 -15.16 -12.29
C SER A 91 12.15 -13.64 -12.44
N PHE A 92 13.04 -13.01 -13.23
CA PHE A 92 12.93 -11.57 -13.52
C PHE A 92 11.73 -11.25 -14.41
N GLU A 93 11.41 -12.10 -15.39
CA GLU A 93 10.23 -11.94 -16.22
C GLU A 93 8.94 -12.06 -15.41
N VAL A 94 8.85 -13.06 -14.53
CA VAL A 94 7.70 -13.25 -13.62
C VAL A 94 7.53 -12.06 -12.68
N ALA A 95 8.61 -11.59 -12.06
CA ALA A 95 8.55 -10.43 -11.16
C ALA A 95 8.03 -9.17 -11.88
N LYS A 96 8.44 -8.95 -13.14
CA LYS A 96 7.94 -7.81 -13.95
C LYS A 96 6.45 -7.96 -14.29
N GLU A 97 5.99 -9.18 -14.56
CA GLU A 97 4.57 -9.45 -14.82
C GLU A 97 3.71 -9.26 -13.56
N GLU A 98 4.21 -9.74 -12.41
CA GLU A 98 3.58 -9.55 -11.10
C GLU A 98 3.44 -8.06 -10.76
N GLU A 99 4.51 -7.27 -10.91
CA GLU A 99 4.47 -5.82 -10.67
C GLU A 99 3.43 -5.12 -11.57
N ALA A 100 3.38 -5.47 -12.85
CA ALA A 100 2.39 -4.94 -13.78
C ALA A 100 0.95 -5.37 -13.42
N SER A 101 0.77 -6.59 -12.90
CA SER A 101 -0.53 -7.07 -12.43
C SER A 101 -0.99 -6.34 -11.17
N GLU A 102 -0.09 -6.15 -10.20
CA GLU A 102 -0.38 -5.41 -8.98
C GLU A 102 -0.73 -3.95 -9.27
N ALA A 103 -0.05 -3.32 -10.23
CA ALA A 103 -0.38 -1.96 -10.64
C ALA A 103 -1.82 -1.86 -11.17
N LYS A 104 -2.24 -2.81 -12.00
CA LYS A 104 -3.63 -2.88 -12.50
C LYS A 104 -4.64 -3.14 -11.39
N GLU A 105 -4.34 -4.05 -10.47
CA GLU A 105 -5.22 -4.32 -9.32
C GLU A 105 -5.34 -3.07 -8.43
N LYS A 106 -4.25 -2.33 -8.21
CA LYS A 106 -4.28 -1.06 -7.47
C LYS A 106 -5.12 0.01 -8.17
N GLU A 107 -5.15 0.05 -9.50
CA GLU A 107 -6.02 0.95 -10.26
C GLU A 107 -7.51 0.54 -10.21
N GLU A 108 -7.79 -0.77 -10.23
CA GLU A 108 -9.16 -1.29 -10.21
C GLU A 108 -9.79 -1.31 -8.81
N THR A 109 -8.97 -1.34 -7.76
CA THR A 109 -9.42 -1.37 -6.37
C THR A 109 -9.76 0.02 -5.84
N VAL A 110 -10.87 0.11 -5.10
CA VAL A 110 -11.28 1.34 -4.42
C VAL A 110 -10.57 1.40 -3.08
N SER A 111 -9.86 2.50 -2.82
CA SER A 111 -9.20 2.75 -1.53
C SER A 111 -10.22 2.74 -0.36
N ASP A 112 -9.80 2.25 0.80
CA ASP A 112 -10.63 2.19 2.03
C ASP A 112 -11.24 3.54 2.39
N ASP A 113 -10.49 4.63 2.23
CA ASP A 113 -10.96 5.99 2.48
C ASP A 113 -12.08 6.40 1.52
N GLU A 114 -11.95 6.02 0.24
CA GLU A 114 -12.99 6.26 -0.75
C GLU A 114 -14.22 5.39 -0.48
N MET A 115 -14.03 4.12 -0.11
CA MET A 115 -15.09 3.21 0.27
C MET A 115 -15.89 3.74 1.47
N ALA A 116 -15.20 4.24 2.50
CA ALA A 116 -15.82 4.85 3.68
C ALA A 116 -16.68 6.08 3.30
N ARG A 117 -16.15 7.00 2.50
CA ARG A 117 -16.89 8.18 2.02
C ARG A 117 -18.13 7.80 1.21
N ARG A 118 -18.03 6.81 0.32
CA ARG A 118 -19.17 6.29 -0.44
C ARG A 118 -20.22 5.69 0.49
N TYR A 119 -19.79 4.95 1.52
CA TYR A 119 -20.68 4.34 2.50
C TYR A 119 -21.45 5.38 3.33
N GLU A 120 -20.77 6.44 3.81
CA GLU A 120 -21.41 7.55 4.53
C GLU A 120 -22.51 8.22 3.70
N ALA A 121 -22.24 8.50 2.42
CA ALA A 121 -23.21 9.10 1.51
C ALA A 121 -24.44 8.19 1.29
N ILE A 122 -24.21 6.88 1.13
CA ILE A 122 -25.30 5.91 0.91
C ILE A 122 -26.16 5.76 2.17
N VAL A 123 -25.55 5.56 3.35
CA VAL A 123 -26.25 5.37 4.63
C VAL A 123 -27.07 6.62 5.00
N GLY A 124 -26.53 7.82 4.79
CA GLY A 124 -27.23 9.08 5.05
C GLY A 124 -28.49 9.27 4.19
N THR A 125 -28.51 8.73 2.97
CA THR A 125 -29.71 8.78 2.10
C THR A 125 -30.71 7.67 2.41
N ILE A 126 -30.24 6.49 2.81
CA ILE A 126 -31.07 5.33 3.19
C ILE A 126 -31.92 5.66 4.42
N GLN A 127 -31.31 6.25 5.46
CA GLN A 127 -32.04 6.62 6.69
C GLN A 127 -33.23 7.57 6.41
N LYS A 128 -33.08 8.50 5.46
CA LYS A 128 -34.15 9.41 5.01
C LYS A 128 -35.26 8.71 4.23
N LYS A 129 -34.94 7.66 3.46
CA LYS A 129 -35.93 6.87 2.70
C LYS A 129 -36.82 6.02 3.62
N PHE A 130 -36.29 5.52 4.74
CA PHE A 130 -37.03 4.69 5.68
C PHE A 130 -37.71 5.48 6.81
N GLY A 131 -37.18 6.65 7.21
CA GLY A 131 -37.80 7.51 8.22
C GLY A 131 -39.15 8.13 7.81
N LYS A 132 -39.38 8.33 6.51
CA LYS A 132 -40.59 9.02 6.01
C LYS A 132 -41.87 8.17 6.00
N LYS A 133 -41.80 6.87 6.32
CA LYS A 133 -42.97 5.99 6.34
C LYS A 133 -43.78 6.01 7.65
N ARG A 134 -43.30 6.67 8.72
CA ARG A 134 -43.95 6.64 10.03
C ARG A 134 -44.92 7.80 10.33
N HIS A 135 -44.98 8.85 9.50
CA HIS A 135 -45.84 10.02 9.69
C HIS A 135 -46.85 10.28 8.54
N ARG A 136 -47.49 9.23 8.03
CA ARG A 136 -48.67 9.38 7.16
C ARG A 136 -49.90 8.91 7.93
N ASN A 137 -50.23 9.59 9.04
CA ASN A 137 -51.51 9.47 9.74
C ASN A 137 -51.65 10.62 10.77
N SER A 138 -51.85 11.86 10.31
CA SER A 138 -52.49 12.92 11.11
C SER A 138 -52.67 14.18 10.26
N THR A 139 -53.87 14.77 10.37
CA THR A 139 -54.34 16.06 9.84
C THR A 139 -54.52 16.16 8.32
N GLY A 140 -55.80 16.27 7.94
CA GLY A 140 -56.24 16.54 6.58
C GLY A 140 -56.02 18.00 6.18
N ASP A 141 -56.19 18.19 4.88
CA ASP A 141 -56.04 19.40 4.07
C ASP A 141 -54.62 19.64 3.53
N GLU A 142 -54.45 19.39 2.23
CA GLU A 142 -53.48 19.92 1.25
C GLU A 142 -53.60 19.08 -0.05
N PRO A 143 -53.52 19.69 -1.26
CA PRO A 143 -54.02 19.11 -2.49
C PRO A 143 -53.12 17.98 -3.03
N GLN A 144 -53.76 16.88 -3.41
CA GLN A 144 -53.12 15.70 -4.00
C GLN A 144 -52.56 16.00 -5.39
N VAL A 145 -51.26 16.33 -5.48
CA VAL A 145 -50.55 16.36 -6.77
C VAL A 145 -50.37 14.92 -7.27
N LYS A 146 -51.27 14.50 -8.18
CA LYS A 146 -51.22 13.20 -8.85
C LYS A 146 -49.93 13.08 -9.66
N LYS A 147 -48.91 12.41 -9.12
CA LYS A 147 -47.69 12.07 -9.85
C LYS A 147 -48.02 11.11 -10.98
N LYS A 148 -47.89 11.56 -12.23
CA LYS A 148 -48.06 10.71 -13.42
C LYS A 148 -47.01 9.58 -13.41
N LYS A 149 -47.45 8.34 -13.60
CA LYS A 149 -46.54 7.18 -13.72
C LYS A 149 -45.72 7.33 -15.00
N LYS A 150 -44.40 7.48 -14.88
CA LYS A 150 -43.48 7.45 -16.02
C LYS A 150 -43.43 6.01 -16.54
N LYS A 151 -43.83 5.79 -17.79
CA LYS A 151 -43.66 4.51 -18.49
C LYS A 151 -42.32 4.54 -19.22
N PHE A 152 -41.68 3.37 -19.32
CA PHE A 152 -40.42 3.20 -20.03
C PHE A 152 -40.62 3.52 -21.52
N LEU A 153 -39.91 4.53 -22.03
CA LEU A 153 -39.89 4.87 -23.44
C LEU A 153 -38.72 4.11 -24.06
N LYS A 154 -39.01 3.22 -25.02
CA LYS A 154 -37.95 2.57 -25.79
C LYS A 154 -37.21 3.61 -26.64
N PRO A 155 -35.88 3.52 -26.77
CA PRO A 155 -35.13 4.35 -27.70
C PRO A 155 -35.70 4.25 -29.12
N LYS A 156 -35.62 5.34 -29.87
CA LYS A 156 -35.90 5.30 -31.31
C LYS A 156 -34.70 4.63 -31.98
N GLU A 157 -34.99 3.67 -32.83
CA GLU A 157 -34.01 3.07 -33.73
C GLU A 157 -33.72 4.09 -34.84
N ASP A 158 -32.50 4.61 -34.86
CA ASP A 158 -31.77 5.12 -36.03
C ASP A 158 -30.28 4.82 -35.80
#